data_AF-A0A7C0YEU1-F1
#
_entry.id   AF-A0A7C0YEU1-F1
#
_cell.length_a   1.000
_cell.length_b   1.000
_cell.length_c   1.000
_cell.angle_alpha   90.00
_cell.angle_beta   90.00
_cell.angle_gamma   90.00
#
_symmetry.space_group_name_H-M   'P 1'
#
loop_
_entity.id
_entity.type
_entity.pdbx_description
1 polymer ?
#
loop_
_entity_poly.entity_id
_entity_poly.type
_entity_poly.pdbx_seq_one_letter_code
_entity_poly.pdbx_strand_id
1 'polypeptide(L)'
;MRIILRGLRRLELELDSNPTDEAIHGGKRLRVLYCGICRTDAKMWEEGHRELNLPRVPGHEVVVEDEKGGRFVVWPGRVCGHCKSCENGRENLCEKIEIMGFHFDGGFADYLQTPEDNLIAFPETIPSYLGSFAEPTGCVINAIEKINLRRGEKLIIYGGGTTGLIAALVCIEKGAVPFVVEKNEEKISKVKPFLSAVGIDCAKDTRRSDFDAVLVACPDLAAFGLGLVKLRRGGRYSFFSGLKKNEKMDTNLLNLIHYKEASMYGAYGLTRKNMKQAVSIIEKCSSAFELLVEKIVSPAEVPDLMRTVLSGKHLKYVIHLDKKSYYKTHEAKDKESQKKELEPHVAPQFSSLCTQVLEKIEEVDRGIEPAARAKIDNKTKPLGSLGRLEQLAVQLCLIQGTLEPNIGEKHLFVFAADHGVVEEGVSAYPGEVTQQMVLNFLAGGAAINVLCRHFGIDITVVDMGVKGMEFEDHPLLMKKKVAMGTRNFALQEA
;
A
#
# COMPACT_ATOMS: atom_id res chain seq x y z
N MET A 1 -13.97 1.50 -21.94
CA MET A 1 -13.60 2.36 -20.78
C MET A 1 -12.62 1.59 -19.95
N ARG A 2 -11.47 2.19 -19.63
CA ARG A 2 -10.43 1.54 -18.83
C ARG A 2 -9.63 2.54 -18.02
N ILE A 3 -9.03 2.07 -16.93
CA ILE A 3 -8.12 2.85 -16.10
C ILE A 3 -6.70 2.37 -16.41
N ILE A 4 -5.85 3.26 -16.89
CA ILE A 4 -4.52 2.92 -17.40
C ILE A 4 -3.46 3.57 -16.51
N LEU A 5 -2.54 2.74 -16.04
CA LEU A 5 -1.29 3.19 -15.46
C LEU A 5 -0.31 3.46 -16.61
N ARG A 6 -0.02 4.74 -16.87
CA ARG A 6 0.94 5.15 -17.93
C ARG A 6 2.35 5.40 -17.42
N GLY A 7 2.48 5.60 -16.11
CA GLY A 7 3.70 5.98 -15.43
C GLY A 7 3.49 5.90 -13.93
N LEU A 8 4.57 6.04 -13.16
CA LEU A 8 4.47 6.14 -11.70
C LEU A 8 3.56 7.32 -11.32
N ARG A 9 2.64 7.05 -10.41
CA ARG A 9 1.59 7.95 -9.93
C ARG A 9 0.68 8.52 -11.03
N ARG A 10 0.71 7.97 -12.24
CA ARG A 10 -0.04 8.46 -13.41
C ARG A 10 -1.09 7.43 -13.83
N LEU A 11 -2.22 7.46 -13.13
CA LEU A 11 -3.40 6.64 -13.39
C LEU A 11 -4.45 7.50 -14.09
N GLU A 12 -4.86 7.11 -15.31
CA GLU A 12 -5.76 7.89 -16.14
C GLU A 12 -7.00 7.07 -16.53
N LEU A 13 -8.17 7.70 -16.51
CA LEU A 13 -9.40 7.10 -17.03
C LEU A 13 -9.52 7.40 -18.53
N GLU A 14 -9.62 6.36 -19.35
CA GLU A 14 -9.80 6.45 -20.79
C GLU A 14 -11.23 6.02 -21.17
N LEU A 15 -12.02 7.00 -21.60
CA LEU A 15 -13.36 6.81 -22.18
C LEU A 15 -13.20 6.43 -23.66
N ASP A 16 -14.11 5.61 -24.19
CA ASP A 16 -14.11 5.18 -25.60
C ASP A 16 -12.82 4.52 -26.11
N SER A 17 -12.16 3.79 -25.20
CA SER A 17 -11.15 2.80 -25.57
C SER A 17 -11.77 1.76 -26.51
N ASN A 18 -11.16 1.56 -27.68
CA ASN A 18 -11.33 0.29 -28.38
C ASN A 18 -11.01 -0.85 -27.40
N PRO A 19 -11.78 -1.94 -27.40
CA PRO A 19 -11.45 -3.10 -26.57
C PRO A 19 -10.00 -3.48 -26.82
N THR A 20 -9.29 -3.90 -25.77
CA THR A 20 -7.89 -4.27 -25.86
C THR A 20 -7.70 -5.29 -26.99
N ASP A 21 -7.03 -4.84 -28.06
CA ASP A 21 -6.76 -5.61 -29.28
C ASP A 21 -5.71 -6.72 -29.08
N GLU A 22 -5.27 -6.96 -27.84
CA GLU A 22 -4.51 -8.16 -27.49
C GLU A 22 -5.44 -9.38 -27.59
N ALA A 23 -5.66 -9.85 -28.81
CA ALA A 23 -6.35 -11.09 -29.09
C ALA A 23 -5.61 -12.24 -28.38
N ILE A 24 -6.20 -12.74 -27.30
CA ILE A 24 -5.72 -13.97 -26.68
C ILE A 24 -6.27 -15.11 -27.53
N HIS A 25 -5.40 -15.91 -28.13
CA HIS A 25 -5.83 -17.08 -28.88
C HIS A 25 -6.64 -18.01 -27.96
N GLY A 26 -7.92 -18.23 -28.28
CA GLY A 26 -8.86 -19.00 -27.45
C GLY A 26 -9.39 -18.27 -26.21
N GLY A 27 -9.16 -16.96 -26.09
CA GLY A 27 -9.71 -16.14 -25.01
C GLY A 27 -11.17 -15.75 -25.25
N LYS A 28 -12.00 -15.89 -24.21
CA LYS A 28 -13.38 -15.39 -24.22
C LYS A 28 -13.37 -13.93 -23.81
N ARG A 29 -14.03 -13.08 -24.60
CA ARG A 29 -14.30 -11.68 -24.22
C ARG A 29 -15.47 -11.67 -23.24
N LEU A 30 -15.27 -11.02 -22.09
CA LEU A 30 -16.24 -10.99 -21.00
C LEU A 30 -16.40 -9.56 -20.51
N ARG A 31 -17.60 -9.22 -20.07
CA ARG A 31 -17.89 -7.91 -19.47
C ARG A 31 -17.44 -7.94 -18.02
N VAL A 32 -16.66 -6.95 -17.61
CA VAL A 32 -16.25 -6.85 -16.20
C VAL A 32 -17.39 -6.24 -15.40
N LEU A 33 -17.80 -6.92 -14.33
CA LEU A 33 -18.79 -6.40 -13.39
C LEU A 33 -18.11 -5.61 -12.30
N TYR A 34 -17.14 -6.25 -11.63
CA TYR A 34 -16.49 -5.70 -10.46
C TYR A 34 -15.00 -6.05 -10.46
N CYS A 35 -14.17 -5.16 -9.94
CA CYS A 35 -12.78 -5.47 -9.63
C CYS A 35 -12.42 -4.93 -8.25
N GLY A 36 -11.86 -5.78 -7.40
CA GLY A 36 -11.26 -5.35 -6.14
C GLY A 36 -10.00 -4.52 -6.38
N ILE A 37 -9.77 -3.52 -5.54
CA ILE A 37 -8.50 -2.77 -5.53
C ILE A 37 -7.57 -3.41 -4.50
N CYS A 38 -6.46 -3.98 -4.96
CA CYS A 38 -5.47 -4.58 -4.10
C CYS A 38 -4.43 -3.54 -3.67
N ARG A 39 -3.83 -3.74 -2.50
CA ARG A 39 -2.66 -2.94 -2.07
C ARG A 39 -1.52 -3.04 -3.06
N THR A 40 -1.42 -4.16 -3.80
CA THR A 40 -0.42 -4.33 -4.84
C THR A 40 -0.64 -3.39 -6.02
N ASP A 41 -1.89 -3.10 -6.41
CA ASP A 41 -2.18 -2.09 -7.44
C ASP A 41 -1.69 -0.71 -7.01
N ALA A 42 -1.95 -0.32 -5.76
CA ALA A 42 -1.48 0.95 -5.20
C ALA A 42 0.06 1.02 -5.07
N LYS A 43 0.72 -0.10 -4.74
CA LYS A 43 2.19 -0.18 -4.73
C LYS A 43 2.78 -0.06 -6.14
N MET A 44 2.19 -0.73 -7.13
CA MET A 44 2.60 -0.60 -8.53
C MET A 44 2.44 0.83 -9.03
N TRP A 45 1.33 1.48 -8.66
CA TRP A 45 1.10 2.89 -8.95
C TRP A 45 2.15 3.81 -8.31
N GLU A 46 2.54 3.58 -7.06
CA GLU A 46 3.47 4.45 -6.33
C GLU A 46 4.95 4.20 -6.67
N GLU A 47 5.37 2.94 -6.64
CA GLU A 47 6.79 2.51 -6.65
C GLU A 47 7.17 1.75 -7.93
N GLY A 48 6.18 1.33 -8.73
CA GLY A 48 6.37 0.41 -9.84
C GLY A 48 6.55 -1.04 -9.38
N HIS A 49 6.87 -1.92 -10.33
CA HIS A 49 7.20 -3.31 -10.05
C HIS A 49 8.13 -3.84 -11.15
N ARG A 50 9.02 -4.78 -10.81
CA ARG A 50 10.02 -5.30 -11.77
C ARG A 50 9.37 -5.99 -12.99
N GLU A 51 8.20 -6.59 -12.80
CA GLU A 51 7.42 -7.29 -13.83
C GLU A 51 6.37 -6.39 -14.50
N LEU A 52 6.27 -5.11 -14.11
CA LEU A 52 5.24 -4.21 -14.63
C LEU A 52 5.69 -3.61 -15.97
N ASN A 53 4.97 -3.96 -17.03
CA ASN A 53 5.16 -3.40 -18.35
C ASN A 53 4.14 -2.28 -18.61
N LEU A 54 4.60 -1.03 -18.68
CA LEU A 54 3.75 0.15 -18.92
C LEU A 54 3.62 0.46 -20.44
N PRO A 55 2.48 1.02 -20.89
CA PRO A 55 1.25 1.27 -20.13
C PRO A 55 0.50 -0.03 -19.79
N ARG A 56 -0.24 -0.03 -18.68
CA ARG A 56 -0.96 -1.22 -18.19
C ARG A 56 -2.30 -0.87 -17.60
N VAL A 57 -3.34 -1.67 -17.91
CA VAL A 57 -4.58 -1.68 -17.12
C VAL A 57 -4.36 -2.55 -15.87
N PRO A 58 -4.44 -2.01 -14.64
CA PRO A 58 -4.25 -2.80 -13.42
C PRO A 58 -5.49 -3.65 -13.06
N GLY A 59 -5.43 -4.34 -11.91
CA GLY A 59 -6.53 -5.12 -11.35
C GLY A 59 -6.49 -6.61 -11.68
N HIS A 60 -6.52 -7.44 -10.64
CA HIS A 60 -6.44 -8.91 -10.71
C HIS A 60 -7.48 -9.62 -9.83
N GLU A 61 -8.38 -8.87 -9.19
CA GLU A 61 -9.41 -9.36 -8.29
C GLU A 61 -10.80 -9.24 -8.97
N VAL A 62 -10.99 -10.00 -10.05
CA VAL A 62 -11.99 -9.66 -11.08
C VAL A 62 -13.20 -10.58 -11.09
N VAL A 63 -14.38 -9.97 -11.26
CA VAL A 63 -15.67 -10.62 -11.49
C VAL A 63 -16.20 -10.20 -12.86
N VAL A 64 -16.57 -11.18 -13.66
CA VAL A 64 -17.02 -10.99 -15.04
C VAL A 64 -18.36 -11.66 -15.30
N GLU A 65 -19.00 -11.24 -16.37
CA GLU A 65 -20.23 -11.81 -16.91
C GLU A 65 -20.05 -12.14 -18.39
N ASP A 66 -20.61 -13.27 -18.82
CA ASP A 66 -20.68 -13.62 -20.24
C ASP A 66 -22.00 -13.14 -20.89
N GLU A 67 -22.10 -13.32 -22.20
CA GLU A 67 -23.27 -12.89 -22.98
C GLU A 67 -24.59 -13.57 -22.57
N LYS A 68 -24.51 -14.70 -21.86
CA LYS A 68 -25.67 -15.45 -21.37
C LYS A 68 -26.05 -15.04 -19.94
N GLY A 69 -25.34 -14.08 -19.35
CA GLY A 69 -25.54 -13.63 -17.97
C GLY A 69 -24.81 -14.49 -16.93
N GLY A 70 -24.02 -15.47 -17.35
CA GLY A 70 -23.25 -16.32 -16.44
C GLY A 70 -22.15 -15.53 -15.75
N ARG A 71 -22.07 -15.65 -14.42
CA ARG A 71 -21.10 -14.92 -13.59
C ARG A 71 -19.88 -15.78 -13.27
N PHE A 72 -18.70 -15.18 -13.37
CA PHE A 72 -17.44 -15.86 -13.12
C PHE A 72 -16.47 -14.98 -12.35
N VAL A 73 -15.62 -15.59 -11.54
CA VAL A 73 -14.36 -14.98 -11.09
C VAL A 73 -13.22 -15.47 -11.97
N VAL A 74 -12.21 -14.64 -12.17
CA VAL A 74 -11.12 -14.93 -13.11
C VAL A 74 -9.83 -15.21 -12.38
N TRP A 75 -9.27 -16.41 -12.55
CA TRP A 75 -7.93 -16.72 -12.06
C TRP A 75 -6.89 -15.87 -12.83
N PRO A 76 -5.99 -15.14 -12.14
CA PRO A 76 -5.22 -14.06 -12.76
C PRO A 76 -3.97 -14.54 -13.54
N GLY A 77 -3.64 -15.82 -13.50
CA GLY A 77 -2.41 -16.35 -14.09
C GLY A 77 -2.54 -16.80 -15.54
N ARG A 78 -1.49 -16.62 -16.33
CA ARG A 78 -1.22 -17.40 -17.55
C ARG A 78 0.02 -18.24 -17.31
N VAL A 79 -0.03 -19.51 -17.71
CA VAL A 79 1.00 -20.50 -17.40
C VAL A 79 1.33 -21.34 -18.63
N CYS A 80 2.52 -21.93 -18.66
CA CYS A 80 2.95 -22.77 -19.78
C CYS A 80 2.24 -24.12 -19.86
N GLY A 81 1.67 -24.61 -18.76
CA GLY A 81 0.95 -25.89 -18.69
C GLY A 81 1.83 -27.16 -18.67
N HIS A 82 3.12 -27.06 -18.99
CA HIS A 82 3.99 -28.23 -19.20
C HIS A 82 5.27 -28.24 -18.34
N CYS A 83 5.52 -27.23 -17.49
CA CYS A 83 6.67 -27.27 -16.58
C CYS A 83 6.37 -28.15 -15.36
N LYS A 84 7.42 -28.56 -14.63
CA LYS A 84 7.29 -29.38 -13.42
C LYS A 84 6.30 -28.81 -12.41
N SER A 85 6.26 -27.49 -12.21
CA SER A 85 5.29 -26.86 -11.32
C SER A 85 3.85 -27.03 -11.82
N CYS A 86 3.59 -26.85 -13.11
CA CYS A 86 2.27 -27.04 -13.72
C CYS A 86 1.80 -28.49 -13.62
N GLU A 87 2.65 -29.45 -13.99
CA GLU A 87 2.33 -30.89 -13.95
C GLU A 87 2.01 -31.36 -12.52
N ASN A 88 2.64 -30.75 -11.51
CA ASN A 88 2.38 -31.06 -10.10
C ASN A 88 1.24 -30.24 -9.48
N GLY A 89 0.40 -29.58 -10.28
CA GLY A 89 -0.75 -28.79 -9.80
C GLY A 89 -0.37 -27.52 -9.03
N ARG A 90 0.86 -27.03 -9.19
CA ARG A 90 1.40 -25.80 -8.61
C ARG A 90 1.61 -24.74 -9.67
N GLU A 91 0.61 -24.54 -10.51
CA GLU A 91 0.59 -23.59 -11.62
C GLU A 91 0.94 -22.14 -11.20
N ASN A 92 0.70 -21.76 -9.94
CA ASN A 92 1.14 -20.48 -9.35
C ASN A 92 2.67 -20.30 -9.27
N LEU A 93 3.44 -21.37 -9.47
CA LEU A 93 4.90 -21.38 -9.46
C LEU A 93 5.47 -21.82 -10.82
N CYS A 94 4.67 -21.63 -11.88
CA CYS A 94 5.12 -21.79 -13.25
C CYS A 94 6.30 -20.86 -13.55
N GLU A 95 7.32 -21.39 -14.21
CA GLU A 95 8.54 -20.63 -14.55
C GLU A 95 8.29 -19.50 -15.55
N LYS A 96 7.22 -19.63 -16.35
CA LYS A 96 6.74 -18.63 -17.31
C LYS A 96 5.41 -18.01 -16.90
N ILE A 97 5.18 -17.86 -15.59
CA ILE A 97 3.92 -17.29 -15.11
C ILE A 97 3.82 -15.82 -15.51
N GLU A 98 2.71 -15.46 -16.13
CA GLU A 98 2.32 -14.06 -16.32
C GLU A 98 1.08 -13.77 -15.48
N ILE A 99 1.01 -12.58 -14.91
CA ILE A 99 -0.06 -12.16 -14.00
C ILE A 99 -0.82 -10.97 -14.59
N MET A 100 -2.14 -11.11 -14.61
CA MET A 100 -3.11 -10.07 -14.98
C MET A 100 -2.87 -8.78 -14.20
N GLY A 101 -2.89 -7.63 -14.87
CA GLY A 101 -2.63 -6.33 -14.27
C GLY A 101 -1.14 -5.98 -14.09
N PHE A 102 -0.23 -6.92 -14.39
CA PHE A 102 1.22 -6.71 -14.37
C PHE A 102 1.80 -6.87 -15.78
N HIS A 103 1.60 -8.07 -16.34
CA HIS A 103 2.21 -8.50 -17.60
C HIS A 103 1.29 -8.24 -18.78
N PHE A 104 -0.02 -8.37 -18.57
CA PHE A 104 -1.09 -8.11 -19.53
C PHE A 104 -2.25 -7.38 -18.84
N ASP A 105 -3.17 -6.81 -19.62
CA ASP A 105 -4.21 -5.92 -19.10
C ASP A 105 -5.18 -6.63 -18.14
N GLY A 106 -5.56 -5.90 -17.10
CA GLY A 106 -6.35 -6.38 -15.97
C GLY A 106 -7.80 -5.89 -15.91
N GLY A 107 -8.40 -6.07 -14.73
CA GLY A 107 -9.83 -5.87 -14.48
C GLY A 107 -10.29 -4.43 -14.31
N PHE A 108 -9.41 -3.42 -14.35
CA PHE A 108 -9.83 -2.01 -14.31
C PHE A 108 -10.35 -1.51 -15.67
N ALA A 109 -11.07 -2.36 -16.41
CA ALA A 109 -11.64 -2.09 -17.72
C ALA A 109 -13.06 -2.65 -17.82
N ASP A 110 -13.85 -2.16 -18.79
CA ASP A 110 -15.22 -2.63 -19.04
C ASP A 110 -15.29 -4.03 -19.67
N TYR A 111 -14.23 -4.46 -20.34
CA TYR A 111 -14.07 -5.81 -20.87
C TYR A 111 -12.69 -6.36 -20.56
N LEU A 112 -12.63 -7.68 -20.40
CA LEU A 112 -11.36 -8.42 -20.41
C LEU A 112 -11.47 -9.64 -21.32
N GLN A 113 -10.33 -10.08 -21.83
CA GLN A 113 -10.20 -11.37 -22.49
C GLN A 113 -9.42 -12.32 -21.57
N THR A 114 -9.87 -13.56 -21.46
CA THR A 114 -9.18 -14.59 -20.67
C THR A 114 -9.49 -15.99 -21.20
N PRO A 115 -8.57 -16.97 -21.07
CA PRO A 115 -8.85 -18.37 -21.40
C PRO A 115 -10.02 -18.92 -20.57
N GLU A 116 -10.80 -19.84 -21.15
CA GLU A 116 -11.95 -20.44 -20.47
C GLU A 116 -11.55 -21.20 -19.19
N ASP A 117 -10.38 -21.84 -19.18
CA ASP A 117 -9.83 -22.52 -18.00
C ASP A 117 -9.53 -21.59 -16.81
N ASN A 118 -9.49 -20.28 -17.03
CA ASN A 118 -9.33 -19.29 -15.96
C ASN A 118 -10.66 -18.87 -15.35
N LEU A 119 -11.79 -19.25 -15.95
CA LEU A 119 -13.12 -18.91 -15.46
C LEU A 119 -13.56 -19.91 -14.40
N ILE A 120 -13.93 -19.38 -13.25
CA ILE A 120 -14.51 -20.15 -12.15
C ILE A 120 -15.90 -19.60 -11.93
N ALA A 121 -16.91 -20.46 -12.08
CA ALA A 121 -18.31 -20.07 -11.89
C ALA A 121 -18.51 -19.43 -10.51
N PHE A 122 -19.22 -18.31 -10.50
CA PHE A 122 -19.58 -17.60 -9.28
C PHE A 122 -21.10 -17.65 -9.09
N PRO A 123 -21.59 -18.06 -7.91
CA PRO A 123 -23.01 -18.29 -7.70
C PRO A 123 -23.85 -17.02 -7.83
N GLU A 124 -25.03 -17.15 -8.42
CA GLU A 124 -25.99 -16.04 -8.57
C GLU A 124 -26.75 -15.71 -7.28
N THR A 125 -26.71 -16.63 -6.30
CA THR A 125 -27.40 -16.55 -5.01
C THR A 125 -26.83 -15.49 -4.07
N ILE A 126 -25.61 -15.01 -4.34
CA ILE A 126 -24.94 -13.97 -3.54
C ILE A 126 -24.50 -12.79 -4.41
N PRO A 127 -24.30 -11.59 -3.82
CA PRO A 127 -23.92 -10.41 -4.59
C PRO A 127 -22.60 -10.58 -5.36
N SER A 128 -22.60 -10.27 -6.65
CA SER A 128 -21.46 -10.48 -7.55
C SER A 128 -20.18 -9.78 -7.09
N TYR A 129 -20.27 -8.61 -6.45
CA TYR A 129 -19.10 -7.87 -5.98
C TYR A 129 -18.27 -8.64 -4.94
N LEU A 130 -18.88 -9.60 -4.22
CA LEU A 130 -18.17 -10.49 -3.30
C LEU A 130 -17.19 -11.42 -4.01
N GLY A 131 -17.39 -11.68 -5.30
CA GLY A 131 -16.45 -12.46 -6.11
C GLY A 131 -15.06 -11.81 -6.20
N SER A 132 -14.94 -10.49 -5.98
CA SER A 132 -13.64 -9.80 -5.92
C SER A 132 -12.75 -10.31 -4.77
N PHE A 133 -13.32 -10.98 -3.77
CA PHE A 133 -12.56 -11.62 -2.71
C PHE A 133 -12.01 -13.00 -3.07
N ALA A 134 -12.37 -13.58 -4.22
CA ALA A 134 -11.95 -14.95 -4.57
C ALA A 134 -10.43 -15.08 -4.73
N GLU A 135 -9.78 -14.08 -5.34
CA GLU A 135 -8.31 -14.05 -5.46
C GLU A 135 -7.62 -13.93 -4.08
N PRO A 136 -7.91 -12.92 -3.24
CA PRO A 136 -7.21 -12.80 -1.96
C PRO A 136 -7.53 -13.97 -1.01
N THR A 137 -8.74 -14.53 -1.10
CA THR A 137 -9.11 -15.74 -0.34
C THR A 137 -8.38 -16.98 -0.84
N GLY A 138 -8.21 -17.15 -2.15
CA GLY A 138 -7.42 -18.24 -2.70
C GLY A 138 -5.94 -18.18 -2.28
N CYS A 139 -5.36 -16.97 -2.23
CA CYS A 139 -4.02 -16.73 -1.70
C CYS A 139 -3.90 -17.18 -0.23
N VAL A 140 -4.88 -16.83 0.61
CA VAL A 140 -4.95 -17.24 2.02
C VAL A 140 -5.09 -18.76 2.16
N ILE A 141 -5.94 -19.39 1.35
CA ILE A 141 -6.13 -20.85 1.38
C ILE A 141 -4.82 -21.56 1.05
N ASN A 142 -4.10 -21.13 0.01
CA ASN A 142 -2.78 -21.66 -0.33
C ASN A 142 -1.81 -21.58 0.86
N ALA A 143 -1.79 -20.45 1.58
CA ALA A 143 -0.95 -20.27 2.75
C ALA A 143 -1.31 -21.24 3.90
N ILE A 144 -2.60 -21.37 4.20
CA ILE A 144 -3.10 -22.24 5.27
C ILE A 144 -2.92 -23.73 4.93
N GLU A 145 -3.09 -24.13 3.66
CA GLU A 145 -2.84 -25.51 3.23
C GLU A 145 -1.37 -25.91 3.40
N LYS A 146 -0.40 -25.01 3.14
CA LYS A 146 1.03 -25.30 3.30
C LYS A 146 1.44 -25.58 4.75
N ILE A 147 0.86 -24.87 5.71
CA ILE A 147 1.08 -25.13 7.14
C ILE A 147 0.23 -26.29 7.66
N ASN A 148 -0.57 -26.94 6.81
CA ASN A 148 -1.41 -28.10 7.14
C ASN A 148 -2.19 -27.89 8.45
N LEU A 149 -2.87 -26.74 8.57
CA LEU A 149 -3.60 -26.37 9.78
C LEU A 149 -4.72 -27.37 10.06
N ARG A 150 -4.74 -27.92 11.28
CA ARG A 150 -5.68 -28.99 11.69
C ARG A 150 -6.79 -28.44 12.58
N ARG A 151 -7.91 -29.17 12.64
CA ARG A 151 -9.04 -28.87 13.53
C ARG A 151 -8.55 -28.77 14.99
N GLY A 152 -8.99 -27.73 15.69
CA GLY A 152 -8.64 -27.43 17.07
C GLY A 152 -7.30 -26.73 17.28
N GLU A 153 -6.45 -26.61 16.25
CA GLU A 153 -5.17 -25.92 16.37
C GLU A 153 -5.34 -24.40 16.49
N LYS A 154 -4.45 -23.76 17.26
CA LYS A 154 -4.45 -22.30 17.47
C LYS A 154 -3.57 -21.62 16.44
N LEU A 155 -4.14 -20.71 15.65
CA LEU A 155 -3.44 -19.89 14.67
C LEU A 155 -3.36 -18.44 15.15
N ILE A 156 -2.16 -17.91 15.35
CA ILE A 156 -1.98 -16.46 15.53
C ILE A 156 -1.75 -15.77 14.19
N ILE A 157 -2.50 -14.69 13.95
CA ILE A 157 -2.47 -13.92 12.70
C ILE A 157 -2.02 -12.51 13.02
N TYR A 158 -0.91 -12.07 12.42
CA TYR A 158 -0.45 -10.68 12.54
C TYR A 158 -0.95 -9.85 11.36
N GLY A 159 -1.69 -8.78 11.67
CA GLY A 159 -2.34 -7.89 10.72
C GLY A 159 -3.85 -8.13 10.66
N GLY A 160 -4.64 -7.12 11.06
CA GLY A 160 -6.11 -7.12 11.01
C GLY A 160 -6.66 -6.38 9.79
N GLY A 161 -5.92 -6.37 8.68
CA GLY A 161 -6.44 -5.93 7.38
C GLY A 161 -7.24 -7.04 6.69
N THR A 162 -7.77 -6.75 5.49
CA THR A 162 -8.62 -7.67 4.73
C THR A 162 -8.08 -9.11 4.64
N THR A 163 -6.81 -9.29 4.26
CA THR A 163 -6.21 -10.63 4.14
C THR A 163 -6.07 -11.37 5.47
N GLY A 164 -5.77 -10.66 6.57
CA GLY A 164 -5.68 -11.25 7.90
C GLY A 164 -7.04 -11.67 8.44
N LEU A 165 -8.08 -10.88 8.18
CA LEU A 165 -9.46 -11.22 8.52
C LEU A 165 -10.01 -12.39 7.70
N ILE A 166 -9.68 -12.45 6.40
CA ILE A 166 -9.96 -13.62 5.56
C ILE A 166 -9.23 -14.86 6.09
N ALA A 167 -7.96 -14.73 6.51
CA ALA A 167 -7.22 -15.83 7.13
C ALA A 167 -7.87 -16.33 8.42
N ALA A 168 -8.41 -15.44 9.25
CA ALA A 168 -9.14 -15.82 10.45
C ALA A 168 -10.44 -16.57 10.11
N LEU A 169 -11.19 -16.11 9.10
CA LEU A 169 -12.41 -16.78 8.64
C LEU A 169 -12.11 -18.17 8.06
N VAL A 170 -11.10 -18.29 7.18
CA VAL A 170 -10.68 -19.58 6.61
C VAL A 170 -10.15 -20.52 7.69
N CYS A 171 -9.50 -20.01 8.72
CA CYS A 171 -9.09 -20.78 9.90
C CYS A 171 -10.29 -21.42 10.61
N ILE A 172 -11.37 -20.65 10.84
CA ILE A 172 -12.61 -21.13 11.45
C ILE A 172 -13.29 -22.18 10.57
N GLU A 173 -13.31 -21.98 9.25
CA GLU A 173 -13.86 -22.95 8.30
C GLU A 173 -13.10 -24.29 8.30
N LYS A 174 -11.80 -24.28 8.62
CA LYS A 174 -11.01 -25.51 8.86
C LYS A 174 -11.21 -26.10 10.27
N GLY A 175 -12.03 -25.47 11.11
CA GLY A 175 -12.29 -25.85 12.49
C GLY A 175 -11.12 -25.56 13.44
N ALA A 176 -10.23 -24.66 13.06
CA ALA A 176 -9.12 -24.16 13.89
C ALA A 176 -9.49 -22.84 14.58
N VAL A 177 -8.69 -22.40 15.54
CA VAL A 177 -9.00 -21.24 16.41
C VAL A 177 -8.07 -20.07 16.06
N PRO A 178 -8.57 -19.00 15.40
CA PRO A 178 -7.77 -17.84 15.07
C PRO A 178 -7.63 -16.87 16.26
N PHE A 179 -6.51 -16.18 16.32
CA PHE A 179 -6.30 -15.01 17.16
C PHE A 179 -5.61 -13.91 16.34
N VAL A 180 -6.27 -12.77 16.17
CA VAL A 180 -5.76 -11.67 15.33
C VAL A 180 -5.04 -10.62 16.18
N VAL A 181 -3.83 -10.25 15.78
CA VAL A 181 -3.07 -9.14 16.35
C VAL A 181 -3.07 -7.97 15.37
N GLU A 182 -3.66 -6.84 15.74
CA GLU A 182 -3.68 -5.61 14.92
C GLU A 182 -3.25 -4.40 15.77
N LYS A 183 -2.14 -3.77 15.40
CA LYS A 183 -1.55 -2.69 16.22
C LYS A 183 -2.35 -1.39 16.21
N ASN A 184 -3.17 -1.16 15.19
CA ASN A 184 -3.97 0.05 15.07
C ASN A 184 -5.35 -0.12 15.73
N GLU A 185 -5.58 0.59 16.83
CA GLU A 185 -6.82 0.53 17.62
C GLU A 185 -8.06 1.06 16.89
N GLU A 186 -7.90 2.08 16.04
CA GLU A 186 -8.98 2.56 15.17
C GLU A 186 -9.44 1.44 14.24
N LYS A 187 -8.49 0.69 13.68
CA LYS A 187 -8.78 -0.44 12.81
C LYS A 187 -9.45 -1.58 13.59
N ILE A 188 -8.96 -1.92 14.79
CA ILE A 188 -9.64 -2.90 15.65
C ILE A 188 -11.11 -2.49 15.87
N SER A 189 -11.34 -1.23 16.22
CA SER A 189 -12.68 -0.69 16.45
C SER A 189 -13.54 -0.79 15.19
N LYS A 190 -12.97 -0.46 14.02
CA LYS A 190 -13.64 -0.53 12.72
C LYS A 190 -14.04 -1.95 12.33
N VAL A 191 -13.19 -2.95 12.59
CA VAL A 191 -13.44 -4.34 12.21
C VAL A 191 -14.24 -5.12 13.26
N LYS A 192 -14.58 -4.48 14.39
CA LYS A 192 -15.37 -5.08 15.48
C LYS A 192 -16.67 -5.75 15.00
N PRO A 193 -17.47 -5.17 14.07
CA PRO A 193 -18.66 -5.85 13.54
C PRO A 193 -18.34 -7.20 12.88
N PHE A 194 -17.26 -7.26 12.07
CA PHE A 194 -16.79 -8.50 11.46
C PHE A 194 -16.33 -9.52 12.52
N LEU A 195 -15.52 -9.07 13.48
CA LEU A 195 -15.01 -9.92 14.55
C LEU A 195 -16.14 -10.53 15.38
N SER A 196 -17.17 -9.74 15.73
CA SER A 196 -18.33 -10.20 16.48
C SER A 196 -19.22 -11.14 15.67
N ALA A 197 -19.43 -10.87 14.37
CA ALA A 197 -20.26 -11.71 13.51
C ALA A 197 -19.69 -13.13 13.33
N VAL A 198 -18.37 -13.26 13.31
CA VAL A 198 -17.67 -14.53 13.07
C VAL A 198 -17.13 -15.17 14.37
N GLY A 199 -17.04 -14.41 15.46
CA GLY A 199 -16.51 -14.90 16.75
C GLY A 199 -14.99 -14.99 16.78
N ILE A 200 -14.29 -13.95 16.30
CA ILE A 200 -12.82 -13.90 16.25
C ILE A 200 -12.29 -13.00 17.37
N ASP A 201 -11.38 -13.53 18.18
CA ASP A 201 -10.60 -12.73 19.13
C ASP A 201 -9.59 -11.84 18.39
N CYS A 202 -9.59 -10.54 18.70
CA CYS A 202 -8.59 -9.59 18.22
C CYS A 202 -8.09 -8.71 19.36
N ALA A 203 -6.79 -8.45 19.39
CA ALA A 203 -6.17 -7.54 20.34
C ALA A 203 -5.02 -6.76 19.70
N LYS A 204 -4.64 -5.64 20.33
CA LYS A 204 -3.49 -4.83 19.92
C LYS A 204 -2.18 -5.59 20.06
N ASP A 205 -2.05 -6.31 21.17
CA ASP A 205 -0.94 -7.18 21.50
C ASP A 205 -1.43 -8.41 22.28
N THR A 206 -0.52 -9.34 22.57
CA THR A 206 -0.88 -10.51 23.38
C THR A 206 0.30 -11.09 24.13
N ARG A 207 0.03 -11.51 25.37
CA ARG A 207 0.95 -12.34 26.16
C ARG A 207 0.78 -13.83 25.86
N ARG A 208 -0.33 -14.25 25.22
CA ARG A 208 -0.57 -15.64 24.83
C ARG A 208 0.62 -16.16 24.01
N SER A 209 0.96 -17.42 24.20
CA SER A 209 2.04 -18.14 23.52
C SER A 209 1.58 -19.55 23.15
N ASP A 210 2.51 -20.36 22.63
CA ASP A 210 2.29 -21.76 22.29
C ASP A 210 1.16 -21.95 21.27
N PHE A 211 1.18 -21.08 20.25
CA PHE A 211 0.34 -21.23 19.07
C PHE A 211 0.91 -22.34 18.17
N ASP A 212 0.02 -23.18 17.64
CA ASP A 212 0.37 -24.28 16.73
C ASP A 212 0.91 -23.78 15.41
N ALA A 213 0.37 -22.64 14.95
CA ALA A 213 0.79 -22.01 13.73
C ALA A 213 0.75 -20.47 13.81
N VAL A 214 1.50 -19.85 12.89
CA VAL A 214 1.56 -18.40 12.71
C VAL A 214 1.31 -18.06 11.24
N LEU A 215 0.54 -17.00 10.98
CA LEU A 215 0.46 -16.37 9.66
C LEU A 215 0.68 -14.86 9.80
N VAL A 216 1.64 -14.33 9.05
CA VAL A 216 1.91 -12.87 9.04
C VAL A 216 1.36 -12.25 7.76
N ALA A 217 0.31 -11.46 7.93
CA ALA A 217 -0.44 -10.78 6.87
C ALA A 217 -0.08 -9.28 6.75
N CYS A 218 1.10 -8.89 7.23
CA CYS A 218 1.62 -7.52 7.12
C CYS A 218 3.13 -7.50 6.84
N PRO A 219 3.66 -6.46 6.14
CA PRO A 219 5.07 -6.33 5.85
C PRO A 219 5.82 -5.67 7.03
N ASP A 220 5.82 -6.32 8.19
CA ASP A 220 6.35 -5.79 9.46
C ASP A 220 7.31 -6.81 10.11
N LEU A 221 8.60 -6.47 10.18
CA LEU A 221 9.64 -7.35 10.73
C LEU A 221 9.42 -7.68 12.21
N ALA A 222 8.86 -6.75 13.00
CA ALA A 222 8.58 -7.01 14.40
C ALA A 222 7.45 -8.05 14.55
N ALA A 223 6.38 -7.94 13.75
CA ALA A 223 5.36 -8.97 13.66
C ALA A 223 5.92 -10.32 13.21
N PHE A 224 6.86 -10.32 12.26
CA PHE A 224 7.56 -11.53 11.83
C PHE A 224 8.26 -12.23 13.00
N GLY A 225 9.11 -11.48 13.73
CA GLY A 225 9.87 -11.98 14.87
C GLY A 225 8.99 -12.41 16.04
N LEU A 226 7.96 -11.61 16.38
CA LEU A 226 7.00 -11.95 17.42
C LEU A 226 6.27 -13.25 17.09
N GLY A 227 5.90 -13.46 15.82
CA GLY A 227 5.33 -14.73 15.37
C GLY A 227 6.20 -15.93 15.74
N LEU A 228 7.51 -15.87 15.47
CA LEU A 228 8.45 -16.94 15.84
C LEU A 228 8.56 -17.12 17.35
N VAL A 229 8.52 -16.03 18.12
CA VAL A 229 8.53 -16.09 19.60
C VAL A 229 7.27 -16.76 20.14
N LYS A 230 6.09 -16.47 19.58
CA LYS A 230 4.79 -17.00 20.04
C LYS A 230 4.50 -18.43 19.59
N LEU A 231 5.24 -18.93 18.60
CA LEU A 231 5.08 -20.28 18.08
C LEU A 231 5.53 -21.34 19.11
N ARG A 232 4.78 -22.44 19.27
CA ARG A 232 5.22 -23.57 20.10
C ARG A 232 6.39 -24.34 19.46
N ARG A 233 7.01 -25.24 20.22
CA ARG A 233 7.92 -26.26 19.67
C ARG A 233 7.17 -27.16 18.67
N GLY A 234 7.78 -27.47 17.54
CA GLY A 234 7.19 -28.18 16.40
C GLY A 234 6.07 -27.41 15.69
N GLY A 235 5.97 -26.09 15.91
CA GLY A 235 4.95 -25.26 15.27
C GLY A 235 5.29 -24.93 13.81
N ARG A 236 4.29 -24.46 13.06
CA ARG A 236 4.40 -24.17 11.63
C ARG A 236 4.16 -22.69 11.32
N TYR A 237 5.05 -22.09 10.55
CA TYR A 237 5.04 -20.67 10.23
C TYR A 237 4.74 -20.44 8.76
N SER A 238 3.70 -19.67 8.46
CA SER A 238 3.38 -19.21 7.11
C SER A 238 3.97 -17.83 6.86
N PHE A 239 5.04 -17.78 6.05
CA PHE A 239 5.59 -16.54 5.53
C PHE A 239 4.76 -16.09 4.30
N PHE A 240 3.70 -15.34 4.59
CA PHE A 240 2.66 -14.95 3.64
C PHE A 240 2.86 -13.54 3.07
N SER A 241 3.26 -12.57 3.89
CA SER A 241 3.56 -11.21 3.45
C SER A 241 5.06 -10.95 3.41
N GLY A 242 5.58 -10.50 2.27
CA GLY A 242 6.99 -10.16 2.13
C GLY A 242 7.40 -8.96 3.00
N LEU A 243 8.63 -9.01 3.52
CA LEU A 243 9.24 -7.93 4.29
C LEU A 243 9.75 -6.79 3.39
N LYS A 244 10.02 -5.62 3.99
CA LYS A 244 10.55 -4.48 3.22
C LYS A 244 12.00 -4.75 2.82
N LYS A 245 12.42 -4.17 1.68
CA LYS A 245 13.80 -4.26 1.21
C LYS A 245 14.77 -3.66 2.25
N ASN A 246 15.95 -4.24 2.37
CA ASN A 246 17.07 -3.77 3.20
C ASN A 246 16.84 -3.83 4.72
N GLU A 247 15.82 -4.56 5.20
CA GLU A 247 15.69 -4.83 6.64
C GLU A 247 16.73 -5.89 7.08
N LYS A 248 17.32 -5.68 8.26
CA LYS A 248 18.25 -6.63 8.90
C LYS A 248 17.50 -7.45 9.94
N MET A 249 17.72 -8.76 9.95
CA MET A 249 17.10 -9.67 10.92
C MET A 249 18.14 -10.15 11.94
N ASP A 250 17.74 -10.19 13.21
CA ASP A 250 18.56 -10.76 14.28
C ASP A 250 18.72 -12.28 14.07
N THR A 251 19.97 -12.77 14.12
CA THR A 251 20.29 -14.20 14.06
C THR A 251 19.60 -15.03 15.14
N ASN A 252 19.26 -14.44 16.29
CA ASN A 252 18.49 -15.09 17.35
C ASN A 252 17.08 -15.50 16.88
N LEU A 253 16.46 -14.76 15.95
CA LEU A 253 15.19 -15.16 15.36
C LEU A 253 15.34 -16.44 14.52
N LEU A 254 16.46 -16.61 13.83
CA LEU A 254 16.78 -17.86 13.13
C LEU A 254 17.05 -19.00 14.11
N ASN A 255 17.74 -18.73 15.21
CA ASN A 255 17.99 -19.72 16.26
C ASN A 255 16.68 -20.25 16.87
N LEU A 256 15.63 -19.43 16.96
CA LEU A 256 14.32 -19.90 17.39
C LEU A 256 13.73 -20.98 16.46
N ILE A 257 14.02 -20.92 15.16
CA ILE A 257 13.58 -21.95 14.22
C ILE A 257 14.24 -23.28 14.58
N HIS A 258 15.57 -23.27 14.80
CA HIS A 258 16.34 -24.44 15.20
C HIS A 258 15.87 -25.01 16.55
N TYR A 259 15.88 -24.19 17.61
CA TYR A 259 15.59 -24.67 18.97
C TYR A 259 14.14 -25.08 19.21
N LYS A 260 13.21 -24.59 18.37
CA LYS A 260 11.82 -25.01 18.41
C LYS A 260 11.50 -26.14 17.44
N GLU A 261 12.44 -26.59 16.61
CA GLU A 261 12.13 -27.45 15.46
C GLU A 261 10.95 -26.89 14.63
N ALA A 262 10.92 -25.56 14.47
CA ALA A 262 9.83 -24.91 13.77
C ALA A 262 9.96 -25.12 12.26
N SER A 263 8.85 -25.37 11.58
CA SER A 263 8.80 -25.46 10.12
C SER A 263 8.34 -24.12 9.54
N MET A 264 9.04 -23.61 8.53
CA MET A 264 8.69 -22.36 7.86
C MET A 264 8.34 -22.59 6.39
N TYR A 265 7.21 -22.04 5.96
CA TYR A 265 6.65 -22.22 4.63
C TYR A 265 6.44 -20.87 3.96
N GLY A 266 6.99 -20.69 2.76
CA GLY A 266 6.65 -19.56 1.90
C GLY A 266 5.31 -19.79 1.19
N ALA A 267 4.49 -18.74 1.11
CA ALA A 267 3.24 -18.75 0.36
C ALA A 267 3.25 -17.63 -0.70
N TYR A 268 3.02 -17.99 -1.96
CA TYR A 268 3.07 -17.06 -3.09
C TYR A 268 1.96 -17.38 -4.09
N GLY A 269 1.12 -16.39 -4.40
CA GLY A 269 -0.02 -16.53 -5.30
C GLY A 269 -1.03 -17.61 -4.88
N LEU A 270 -1.80 -18.08 -5.84
CA LEU A 270 -2.87 -19.08 -5.69
C LEU A 270 -3.00 -19.97 -6.93
N THR A 271 -3.45 -21.20 -6.74
CA THR A 271 -3.85 -22.09 -7.84
C THR A 271 -5.33 -21.90 -8.19
N ARG A 272 -5.76 -22.42 -9.35
CA ARG A 272 -7.20 -22.46 -9.71
C ARG A 272 -7.99 -23.26 -8.70
N LYS A 273 -7.41 -24.35 -8.16
CA LYS A 273 -8.02 -25.15 -7.09
C LYS A 273 -8.29 -24.30 -5.85
N ASN A 274 -7.33 -23.47 -5.43
CA ASN A 274 -7.52 -22.60 -4.27
C ASN A 274 -8.61 -21.57 -4.52
N MET A 275 -8.69 -21.03 -5.73
CA MET A 275 -9.73 -20.06 -6.07
C MET A 275 -11.13 -20.69 -6.16
N LYS A 276 -11.25 -21.95 -6.60
CA LYS A 276 -12.51 -22.73 -6.51
C LYS A 276 -12.95 -22.92 -5.06
N GLN A 277 -12.04 -23.29 -4.17
CA GLN A 277 -12.31 -23.40 -2.73
C GLN A 277 -12.72 -22.04 -2.12
N ALA A 278 -12.10 -20.94 -2.59
CA ALA A 278 -12.44 -19.60 -2.15
C ALA A 278 -13.89 -19.23 -2.48
N VAL A 279 -14.37 -19.54 -3.69
CA VAL A 279 -15.77 -19.30 -4.07
C VAL A 279 -16.73 -20.01 -3.11
N SER A 280 -16.47 -21.28 -2.78
CA SER A 280 -17.31 -22.02 -1.83
C SER A 280 -17.33 -21.41 -0.43
N ILE A 281 -16.20 -20.90 0.06
CA ILE A 281 -16.14 -20.22 1.37
C ILE A 281 -16.86 -18.88 1.32
N ILE A 282 -16.71 -18.11 0.23
CA ILE A 282 -17.40 -16.83 0.04
C ILE A 282 -18.92 -17.03 -0.01
N GLU A 283 -19.40 -18.07 -0.70
CA GLU A 283 -20.82 -18.40 -0.75
C GLU A 283 -21.38 -18.73 0.64
N LYS A 284 -20.68 -19.58 1.40
CA LYS A 284 -21.09 -19.99 2.75
C LYS A 284 -21.03 -18.84 3.76
N CYS A 285 -20.07 -17.94 3.63
CA CYS A 285 -19.79 -16.87 4.59
C CYS A 285 -20.05 -15.47 4.01
N SER A 286 -20.99 -15.35 3.07
CA SER A 286 -21.23 -14.13 2.29
C SER A 286 -21.45 -12.89 3.16
N SER A 287 -22.25 -12.99 4.20
CA SER A 287 -22.51 -11.91 5.17
C SER A 287 -21.24 -11.41 5.88
N ALA A 288 -20.26 -12.29 6.14
CA ALA A 288 -18.99 -11.88 6.71
C ALA A 288 -18.13 -11.13 5.69
N PHE A 289 -18.15 -11.54 4.41
CA PHE A 289 -17.42 -10.84 3.35
C PHE A 289 -18.01 -9.46 3.04
N GLU A 290 -19.33 -9.27 3.17
CA GLU A 290 -19.97 -7.96 3.03
C GLU A 290 -19.37 -6.93 4.01
N LEU A 291 -19.12 -7.35 5.25
CA LEU A 291 -18.49 -6.51 6.28
C LEU A 291 -17.02 -6.15 5.98
N LEU A 292 -16.39 -6.81 5.01
CA LEU A 292 -15.03 -6.49 4.54
C LEU A 292 -15.01 -5.49 3.39
N VAL A 293 -16.17 -5.13 2.83
CA VAL A 293 -16.28 -4.10 1.79
C VAL A 293 -16.28 -2.73 2.45
N GLU A 294 -15.26 -1.95 2.15
CA GLU A 294 -15.13 -0.57 2.58
C GLU A 294 -16.13 0.33 1.83
N LYS A 295 -16.11 0.23 0.50
CA LYS A 295 -16.97 1.00 -0.40
C LYS A 295 -16.95 0.39 -1.80
N ILE A 296 -18.11 0.40 -2.46
CA ILE A 296 -18.21 0.18 -3.90
C ILE A 296 -18.07 1.54 -4.59
N VAL A 297 -17.12 1.68 -5.50
CA VAL A 297 -16.70 2.97 -6.09
C VAL A 297 -16.85 2.95 -7.62
N SER A 298 -17.03 4.13 -8.18
CA SER A 298 -17.00 4.33 -9.63
C SER A 298 -15.54 4.33 -10.15
N PRO A 299 -15.32 4.02 -11.44
CA PRO A 299 -13.99 4.07 -12.04
C PRO A 299 -13.30 5.44 -11.96
N ALA A 300 -14.09 6.52 -11.91
CA ALA A 300 -13.58 7.89 -11.80
C ALA A 300 -12.97 8.21 -10.42
N GLU A 301 -13.37 7.50 -9.35
CA GLU A 301 -12.82 7.71 -8.00
C GLU A 301 -11.47 7.00 -7.80
N VAL A 302 -11.13 6.03 -8.65
CA VAL A 302 -10.00 5.13 -8.45
C VAL A 302 -8.63 5.84 -8.41
N PRO A 303 -8.32 6.83 -9.27
CA PRO A 303 -7.04 7.55 -9.20
C PRO A 303 -6.78 8.20 -7.83
N ASP A 304 -7.82 8.80 -7.23
CA ASP A 304 -7.71 9.48 -5.93
C ASP A 304 -7.62 8.49 -4.75
N LEU A 305 -8.12 7.27 -4.92
CA LEU A 305 -8.13 6.24 -3.88
C LEU A 305 -6.77 5.55 -3.70
N MET A 306 -5.85 5.61 -4.67
CA MET A 306 -4.60 4.84 -4.60
C MET A 306 -3.77 5.16 -3.34
N ARG A 307 -3.69 6.43 -2.94
CA ARG A 307 -3.02 6.82 -1.68
C ARG A 307 -3.71 6.24 -0.45
N THR A 308 -5.03 6.29 -0.43
CA THR A 308 -5.86 5.76 0.67
C THR A 308 -5.69 4.24 0.80
N VAL A 309 -5.72 3.52 -0.33
CA VAL A 309 -5.46 2.08 -0.38
C VAL A 309 -4.04 1.76 0.12
N LEU A 310 -3.04 2.53 -0.30
CA LEU A 310 -1.65 2.30 0.10
C LEU A 310 -1.42 2.46 1.61
N SER A 311 -2.15 3.38 2.25
CA SER A 311 -2.10 3.62 3.70
C SER A 311 -2.39 2.36 4.52
N GLY A 312 -3.17 1.43 3.95
CA GLY A 312 -3.58 0.19 4.61
C GLY A 312 -4.49 0.40 5.83
N LYS A 313 -5.12 1.58 5.98
CA LYS A 313 -6.09 1.85 7.05
C LYS A 313 -7.50 1.32 6.75
N HIS A 314 -7.84 1.18 5.48
CA HIS A 314 -9.15 0.78 5.00
C HIS A 314 -9.20 -0.70 4.62
N LEU A 315 -10.42 -1.24 4.50
CA LEU A 315 -10.67 -2.59 4.03
C LEU A 315 -10.72 -2.62 2.50
N LYS A 316 -11.62 -3.41 1.89
CA LYS A 316 -11.65 -3.61 0.44
C LYS A 316 -12.47 -2.54 -0.27
N TYR A 317 -11.83 -1.78 -1.15
CA TYR A 317 -12.56 -1.02 -2.18
C TYR A 317 -12.85 -1.93 -3.37
N VAL A 318 -14.07 -1.84 -3.90
CA VAL A 318 -14.50 -2.60 -5.08
C VAL A 318 -14.98 -1.63 -6.14
N ILE A 319 -14.39 -1.69 -7.33
CA ILE A 319 -14.80 -0.87 -8.46
C ILE A 319 -16.01 -1.54 -9.12
N HIS A 320 -17.06 -0.77 -9.42
CA HIS A 320 -18.16 -1.22 -10.26
C HIS A 320 -17.95 -0.72 -11.70
N LEU A 321 -17.77 -1.63 -12.65
CA LEU A 321 -17.37 -1.32 -14.03
C LEU A 321 -18.59 -1.15 -14.97
N ASP A 322 -19.59 -0.38 -14.54
CA ASP A 322 -20.77 -0.07 -15.35
C ASP A 322 -20.71 1.36 -15.92
N LYS A 323 -20.86 1.50 -17.25
CA LYS A 323 -20.97 2.80 -17.93
C LYS A 323 -22.11 3.65 -17.35
N LYS A 324 -23.24 3.04 -16.93
CA LYS A 324 -24.35 3.79 -16.31
C LYS A 324 -24.01 4.32 -14.91
N SER A 325 -23.14 3.64 -14.15
CA SER A 325 -22.68 4.16 -12.86
C SER A 325 -21.77 5.39 -12.99
N TYR A 326 -21.01 5.48 -14.09
CA TYR A 326 -20.23 6.67 -14.44
C TYR A 326 -21.17 7.85 -14.75
N TYR A 327 -22.15 7.68 -15.64
CA TYR A 327 -23.09 8.76 -15.98
C TYR A 327 -24.01 9.14 -14.81
N LYS A 328 -24.43 8.22 -13.93
CA LYS A 328 -25.20 8.56 -12.72
C LYS A 328 -24.41 9.39 -11.71
N THR A 329 -23.12 9.12 -11.53
CA THR A 329 -22.26 9.93 -10.65
C THR A 329 -21.88 11.26 -11.29
N HIS A 330 -21.79 11.32 -12.63
CA HIS A 330 -21.59 12.57 -13.36
C HIS A 330 -22.85 13.45 -13.44
N GLU A 331 -24.06 12.90 -13.64
CA GLU A 331 -25.30 13.69 -13.58
C GLU A 331 -25.60 14.19 -12.15
N ALA A 332 -25.23 13.43 -11.12
CA ALA A 332 -25.28 13.88 -9.73
C ALA A 332 -24.23 14.97 -9.46
N LYS A 333 -23.00 14.82 -9.98
CA LYS A 333 -21.97 15.87 -9.93
C LYS A 333 -22.34 17.09 -10.75
N ASP A 334 -23.02 16.99 -11.89
CA ASP A 334 -23.47 18.13 -12.71
C ASP A 334 -24.61 18.90 -12.02
N LYS A 335 -25.43 18.22 -11.19
CA LYS A 335 -26.44 18.88 -10.34
C LYS A 335 -25.87 19.45 -9.04
N GLU A 336 -24.78 18.88 -8.52
CA GLU A 336 -24.11 19.33 -7.29
C GLU A 336 -23.04 20.40 -7.56
N SER A 337 -22.42 20.39 -8.75
CA SER A 337 -21.51 21.44 -9.26
C SER A 337 -22.23 22.71 -9.71
N GLN A 338 -23.56 22.69 -9.81
CA GLN A 338 -24.38 23.91 -9.90
C GLN A 338 -24.75 24.51 -8.53
N LYS A 339 -24.30 23.93 -7.40
CA LYS A 339 -24.58 24.49 -6.06
C LYS A 339 -23.41 24.49 -5.06
N LYS A 340 -22.20 24.24 -5.54
CA LYS A 340 -20.96 24.68 -4.91
C LYS A 340 -20.08 25.23 -6.01
N GLU A 341 -20.23 26.52 -6.30
CA GLU A 341 -19.03 27.31 -6.53
C GLU A 341 -18.15 27.04 -5.31
N LEU A 342 -17.11 26.22 -5.49
CA LEU A 342 -15.90 26.47 -4.75
C LEU A 342 -15.64 27.96 -4.98
N GLU A 343 -15.74 28.75 -3.91
CA GLU A 343 -15.05 30.04 -3.93
C GLU A 343 -13.70 29.75 -4.58
N PRO A 344 -13.31 30.52 -5.62
CA PRO A 344 -12.04 30.27 -6.28
C PRO A 344 -11.04 30.13 -5.16
N HIS A 345 -10.40 28.95 -5.05
CA HIS A 345 -9.25 28.81 -4.18
C HIS A 345 -8.40 30.01 -4.56
N VAL A 346 -8.37 31.00 -3.66
CA VAL A 346 -7.60 32.22 -3.89
C VAL A 346 -6.24 31.66 -4.20
N ALA A 347 -5.82 31.77 -5.47
CA ALA A 347 -4.50 31.33 -5.88
C ALA A 347 -3.59 31.89 -4.79
N PRO A 348 -2.86 31.03 -4.05
CA PRO A 348 -2.15 31.49 -2.87
C PRO A 348 -1.44 32.77 -3.27
N GLN A 349 -1.75 33.88 -2.60
CA GLN A 349 -1.13 35.17 -2.90
C GLN A 349 0.34 35.00 -2.51
N PHE A 350 1.09 34.44 -3.45
CA PHE A 350 2.52 34.33 -3.37
C PHE A 350 3.05 35.74 -3.23
N SER A 351 4.00 35.92 -2.33
CA SER A 351 4.73 37.18 -2.25
C SER A 351 5.29 37.51 -3.64
N SER A 352 5.52 38.79 -3.92
CA SER A 352 6.15 39.23 -5.17
C SER A 352 7.44 38.45 -5.47
N LEU A 353 8.20 38.09 -4.43
CA LEU A 353 9.37 37.22 -4.53
C LEU A 353 9.02 35.80 -4.99
N CYS A 354 8.03 35.14 -4.38
CA CYS A 354 7.64 33.78 -4.77
C CYS A 354 7.13 33.73 -6.22
N THR A 355 6.34 34.71 -6.65
CA THR A 355 5.88 34.81 -8.05
C THR A 355 7.05 34.97 -9.01
N GLN A 356 7.99 35.88 -8.72
CA GLN A 356 9.21 36.06 -9.52
C GLN A 356 10.11 34.82 -9.56
N VAL A 357 10.13 34.02 -8.50
CA VAL A 357 10.87 32.76 -8.47
C VAL A 357 10.18 31.71 -9.33
N LEU A 358 8.86 31.57 -9.22
CA LEU A 358 8.07 30.60 -10.00
C LEU A 358 8.17 30.87 -11.51
N GLU A 359 8.13 32.14 -11.92
CA GLU A 359 8.29 32.54 -13.33
C GLU A 359 9.68 32.19 -13.91
N LYS A 360 10.69 31.99 -13.06
CA LYS A 360 12.05 31.61 -13.46
C LYS A 360 12.28 30.09 -13.50
N ILE A 361 11.30 29.28 -13.10
CA ILE A 361 11.42 27.83 -13.14
C ILE A 361 11.13 27.37 -14.56
N GLU A 362 12.17 26.90 -15.25
CA GLU A 362 12.08 26.35 -16.59
C GLU A 362 12.06 24.82 -16.57
N GLU A 363 11.60 24.20 -17.66
CA GLU A 363 11.72 22.75 -17.83
C GLU A 363 13.19 22.35 -17.94
N VAL A 364 13.55 21.21 -17.33
CA VAL A 364 14.93 20.70 -17.39
C VAL A 364 15.27 20.18 -18.78
N ASP A 365 16.40 20.61 -19.34
CA ASP A 365 16.94 20.00 -20.56
C ASP A 365 17.45 18.59 -20.26
N ARG A 366 16.78 17.59 -20.82
CA ARG A 366 17.15 16.17 -20.66
C ARG A 366 18.23 15.72 -21.65
N GLY A 367 18.65 16.55 -22.60
CA GLY A 367 19.73 16.24 -23.54
C GLY A 367 21.08 15.98 -22.85
N ILE A 368 21.33 16.60 -21.70
CA ILE A 368 22.55 16.43 -20.90
C ILE A 368 22.52 15.17 -20.02
N GLU A 369 21.37 14.53 -19.83
CA GLU A 369 21.20 13.38 -18.92
C GLU A 369 22.18 12.22 -19.20
N PRO A 370 22.39 11.78 -20.47
CA PRO A 370 23.33 10.71 -20.78
C PRO A 370 24.78 11.08 -20.41
N ALA A 371 25.18 12.33 -20.69
CA ALA A 371 26.52 12.81 -20.35
C ALA A 371 26.72 12.95 -18.83
N ALA A 372 25.69 13.38 -18.10
CA ALA A 372 25.70 13.44 -16.64
C ALA A 372 25.82 12.04 -16.01
N ARG A 373 25.04 11.06 -16.52
CA ARG A 373 25.11 9.67 -16.08
C ARG A 373 26.50 9.07 -16.34
N ALA A 374 27.02 9.24 -17.56
CA ALA A 374 28.36 8.76 -17.92
C ALA A 374 29.45 9.37 -17.02
N LYS A 375 29.36 10.66 -16.67
CA LYS A 375 30.31 11.31 -15.77
C LYS A 375 30.29 10.72 -14.36
N ILE A 376 29.14 10.29 -13.86
CA ILE A 376 29.00 9.62 -12.55
C ILE A 376 29.48 8.16 -12.62
N ASP A 377 29.15 7.45 -13.70
CA ASP A 377 29.51 6.05 -13.89
C ASP A 377 31.02 5.87 -14.10
N ASN A 378 31.70 6.86 -14.69
CA ASN A 378 33.15 6.87 -14.89
C ASN A 378 33.96 7.39 -13.68
N LYS A 379 33.33 7.63 -12.53
CA LYS A 379 34.08 7.90 -11.29
C LYS A 379 34.76 6.63 -10.80
N THR A 380 35.87 6.75 -10.08
CA THR A 380 36.59 5.64 -9.44
C THR A 380 35.76 5.03 -8.29
N LYS A 381 34.71 4.30 -8.65
CA LYS A 381 33.76 3.61 -7.78
C LYS A 381 33.12 2.44 -8.54
N PRO A 382 32.67 1.36 -7.88
CA PRO A 382 31.77 0.41 -8.51
C PRO A 382 30.46 1.08 -8.94
N LEU A 383 29.87 0.64 -10.05
CA LEU A 383 28.58 1.14 -10.52
C LEU A 383 27.49 0.93 -9.45
N GLY A 384 26.73 1.97 -9.14
CA GLY A 384 25.67 1.94 -8.13
C GLY A 384 26.14 1.97 -6.68
N SER A 385 27.45 2.01 -6.39
CA SER A 385 27.94 1.91 -5.00
C SER A 385 27.58 3.11 -4.11
N LEU A 386 27.22 4.26 -4.70
CA LEU A 386 26.79 5.45 -3.95
C LEU A 386 25.26 5.58 -3.82
N GLY A 387 24.49 4.60 -4.33
CA GLY A 387 23.04 4.54 -4.19
C GLY A 387 22.33 5.82 -4.66
N ARG A 388 21.50 6.41 -3.79
CA ARG A 388 20.70 7.60 -4.10
C ARG A 388 21.55 8.83 -4.50
N LEU A 389 22.80 8.90 -4.05
CA LEU A 389 23.69 10.02 -4.41
C LEU A 389 23.95 10.09 -5.92
N GLU A 390 23.96 8.94 -6.61
CA GLU A 390 24.16 8.89 -8.07
C GLU A 390 22.97 9.46 -8.84
N GLN A 391 21.76 9.30 -8.29
CA GLN A 391 20.54 9.87 -8.86
C GLN A 391 20.48 11.38 -8.58
N LEU A 392 20.79 11.79 -7.35
CA LEU A 392 20.81 13.21 -6.96
C LEU A 392 21.85 14.00 -7.75
N ALA A 393 23.04 13.45 -7.99
CA ALA A 393 24.05 14.12 -8.77
C ALA A 393 23.59 14.39 -10.21
N VAL A 394 22.96 13.41 -10.87
CA VAL A 394 22.38 13.61 -12.21
C VAL A 394 21.23 14.61 -12.18
N GLN A 395 20.36 14.54 -11.15
CA GLN A 395 19.28 15.50 -10.99
C GLN A 395 19.79 16.94 -10.85
N LEU A 396 20.88 17.15 -10.09
CA LEU A 396 21.51 18.47 -9.97
C LEU A 396 22.09 18.96 -11.29
N CYS A 397 22.70 18.06 -12.08
CA CYS A 397 23.17 18.41 -13.43
C CYS A 397 22.02 18.90 -14.32
N LEU A 398 20.86 18.25 -14.25
CA LEU A 398 19.67 18.62 -15.02
C LEU A 398 19.08 19.95 -14.56
N ILE A 399 18.98 20.17 -13.24
CA ILE A 399 18.45 21.42 -12.67
C ILE A 399 19.33 22.61 -13.04
N GLN A 400 20.66 22.44 -13.06
CA GLN A 400 21.60 23.53 -13.35
C GLN A 400 22.06 23.58 -14.81
N GLY A 401 21.60 22.66 -15.66
CA GLY A 401 22.01 22.58 -17.07
C GLY A 401 23.53 22.39 -17.27
N THR A 402 24.22 21.74 -16.34
CA THR A 402 25.69 21.60 -16.35
C THR A 402 26.14 20.23 -15.86
N LEU A 403 27.28 19.75 -16.36
CA LEU A 403 27.94 18.54 -15.83
C LEU A 403 28.72 18.79 -14.54
N GLU A 404 28.77 20.03 -14.07
CA GLU A 404 29.49 20.47 -12.86
C GLU A 404 28.55 21.26 -11.96
N PRO A 405 27.52 20.59 -11.40
CA PRO A 405 26.58 21.26 -10.53
C PRO A 405 27.29 21.73 -9.26
N ASN A 406 26.97 22.95 -8.83
CA ASN A 406 27.51 23.55 -7.62
C ASN A 406 26.38 23.81 -6.61
N ILE A 407 26.61 23.47 -5.35
CA ILE A 407 25.71 23.81 -4.25
C ILE A 407 26.42 24.84 -3.37
N GLY A 408 26.21 26.12 -3.68
CA GLY A 408 26.78 27.24 -2.95
C GLY A 408 25.99 27.54 -1.68
N GLU A 409 24.91 28.31 -1.83
CA GLU A 409 24.07 28.77 -0.72
C GLU A 409 23.22 27.62 -0.19
N LYS A 410 23.51 27.19 1.05
CA LYS A 410 22.79 26.11 1.73
C LYS A 410 22.18 26.67 2.99
N HIS A 411 20.86 26.56 3.11
CA HIS A 411 20.13 27.02 4.27
C HIS A 411 19.25 25.92 4.83
N LEU A 412 19.26 25.74 6.15
CA LEU A 412 18.40 24.82 6.88
C LEU A 412 17.40 25.62 7.72
N PHE A 413 16.11 25.41 7.47
CA PHE A 413 15.05 25.95 8.29
C PHE A 413 14.53 24.90 9.27
N VAL A 414 14.55 25.20 10.56
CA VAL A 414 13.98 24.36 11.62
C VAL A 414 12.69 24.99 12.09
N PHE A 415 11.56 24.45 11.68
CA PHE A 415 10.24 24.92 12.10
C PHE A 415 9.86 24.25 13.43
N ALA A 416 9.69 25.05 14.48
CA ALA A 416 9.34 24.57 15.81
C ALA A 416 7.91 24.98 16.18
N ALA A 417 7.11 24.02 16.63
CA ALA A 417 5.77 24.22 17.15
C ALA A 417 5.38 23.10 18.10
N ASP A 418 4.50 23.40 19.05
CA ASP A 418 3.92 22.40 19.94
C ASP A 418 2.58 21.91 19.43
N HIS A 419 2.31 20.62 19.68
CA HIS A 419 1.06 19.98 19.28
C HIS A 419 0.31 19.45 20.50
N GLY A 420 -0.97 19.80 20.64
CA GLY A 420 -1.79 19.35 21.78
C GLY A 420 -1.92 17.84 21.89
N VAL A 421 -1.83 17.10 20.78
CA VAL A 421 -1.89 15.63 20.77
C VAL A 421 -0.76 14.96 21.56
N VAL A 422 0.30 15.68 21.92
CA VAL A 422 1.38 15.17 22.80
C VAL A 422 0.81 14.70 24.16
N GLU A 423 -0.32 15.25 24.61
CA GLU A 423 -1.05 14.80 25.82
C GLU A 423 -1.50 13.33 25.73
N GLU A 424 -1.67 12.78 24.53
CA GLU A 424 -2.05 11.38 24.29
C GLU A 424 -0.85 10.40 24.34
N GLY A 425 0.35 10.88 24.69
CA GLY A 425 1.54 10.05 24.79
C GLY A 425 2.12 9.58 23.45
N VAL A 426 1.81 10.30 22.35
CA VAL A 426 2.35 9.99 21.01
C VAL A 426 3.84 10.31 20.85
N SER A 427 4.40 11.08 21.79
CA SER A 427 5.82 11.46 21.84
C SER A 427 6.48 10.86 23.08
N ALA A 428 7.74 10.43 22.93
CA ALA A 428 8.57 9.99 24.06
C ALA A 428 9.02 11.15 24.97
N TYR A 429 8.83 12.40 24.54
CA TYR A 429 9.22 13.61 25.25
C TYR A 429 8.00 14.52 25.48
N PRO A 430 7.87 15.14 26.66
CA PRO A 430 6.78 16.08 26.93
C PRO A 430 6.92 17.34 26.08
N GLY A 431 5.80 18.04 25.83
CA GLY A 431 5.77 19.23 24.96
C GLY A 431 6.71 20.35 25.43
N GLU A 432 6.97 20.47 26.73
CA GLU A 432 7.89 21.45 27.31
C GLU A 432 9.32 21.34 26.76
N VAL A 433 9.71 20.17 26.23
CA VAL A 433 11.03 19.96 25.61
C VAL A 433 11.19 20.75 24.31
N THR A 434 10.10 21.08 23.61
CA THR A 434 10.15 21.85 22.35
C THR A 434 10.82 23.21 22.57
N GLN A 435 10.44 23.93 23.63
CA GLN A 435 11.02 25.22 23.96
C GLN A 435 12.51 25.10 24.30
N GLN A 436 12.89 24.08 25.08
CA GLN A 436 14.27 23.81 25.44
C GLN A 436 15.13 23.48 24.21
N MET A 437 14.57 22.73 23.26
CA MET A 437 15.26 22.42 22.01
C MET A 437 15.47 23.64 21.14
N VAL A 438 14.49 24.57 21.08
CA VAL A 438 14.69 25.87 20.41
C VAL A 438 15.85 26.63 21.05
N LEU A 439 15.89 26.76 22.38
CA LEU A 439 17.01 27.40 23.06
C LEU A 439 18.35 26.71 22.76
N ASN A 440 18.36 25.38 22.68
CA ASN A 440 19.55 24.61 22.31
C ASN A 440 20.01 24.87 20.86
N PHE A 441 19.07 25.01 19.91
CA PHE A 441 19.38 25.40 18.53
C PHE A 441 19.97 26.81 18.47
N LEU A 442 19.41 27.77 19.21
CA LEU A 442 19.88 29.15 19.25
C LEU A 442 21.26 29.27 19.91
N ALA A 443 21.51 28.48 20.97
CA ALA A 443 22.82 28.36 21.61
C ALA A 443 23.86 27.60 20.77
N GLY A 444 23.46 27.02 19.63
CA GLY A 444 24.37 26.29 18.75
C GLY A 444 24.78 24.89 19.24
N GLY A 445 24.07 24.35 20.24
CA GLY A 445 24.40 23.12 20.95
C GLY A 445 23.73 21.85 20.42
N ALA A 446 22.73 21.96 19.54
CA ALA A 446 22.11 20.78 18.97
C ALA A 446 23.01 20.11 17.92
N ALA A 447 22.84 18.79 17.74
CA ALA A 447 23.62 18.02 16.77
C ALA A 447 23.56 18.62 15.35
N ILE A 448 22.42 19.18 14.97
CA ILE A 448 22.25 19.81 13.66
C ILE A 448 23.09 21.08 13.51
N ASN A 449 23.30 21.86 14.57
CA ASN A 449 24.18 23.03 14.53
C ASN A 449 25.62 22.61 14.23
N VAL A 450 26.07 21.48 14.80
CA VAL A 450 27.40 20.93 14.53
C VAL A 450 27.55 20.55 13.06
N LEU A 451 26.55 19.84 12.50
CA LEU A 451 26.55 19.47 11.08
C LEU A 451 26.51 20.70 10.17
N CYS A 452 25.66 21.67 10.48
CA CYS A 452 25.55 22.93 9.73
C CYS A 452 26.89 23.68 9.69
N ARG A 453 27.57 23.84 10.84
CA ARG A 453 28.91 24.45 10.87
C ARG A 453 29.94 23.65 10.07
N HIS A 454 29.93 22.32 10.19
CA HIS A 454 30.89 21.47 9.48
C HIS A 454 30.74 21.55 7.95
N PHE A 455 29.51 21.65 7.47
CA PHE A 455 29.20 21.68 6.04
C PHE A 455 28.97 23.08 5.48
N GLY A 456 29.14 24.15 6.27
CA GLY A 456 28.87 25.53 5.86
C GLY A 456 27.42 25.71 5.38
N ILE A 457 26.46 25.29 6.20
CA ILE A 457 25.02 25.43 5.97
C ILE A 457 24.50 26.44 6.99
N ASP A 458 23.89 27.52 6.52
CA ASP A 458 23.23 28.48 7.39
C ASP A 458 22.00 27.85 8.02
N ILE A 459 21.67 28.24 9.25
CA ILE A 459 20.53 27.70 9.98
C ILE A 459 19.63 28.82 10.45
N THR A 460 18.32 28.63 10.32
CA THR A 460 17.34 29.50 10.95
C THR A 460 16.26 28.68 11.62
N VAL A 461 16.01 28.98 12.87
CA VAL A 461 14.91 28.42 13.65
C VAL A 461 13.69 29.31 13.44
N VAL A 462 12.58 28.72 13.00
CA VAL A 462 11.32 29.41 12.79
C VAL A 462 10.37 28.97 13.90
N ASP A 463 10.07 29.87 14.83
CA ASP A 463 9.01 29.65 15.80
C ASP A 463 7.66 29.83 15.10
N MET A 464 6.98 28.71 14.84
CA MET A 464 5.67 28.66 14.21
C MET A 464 4.54 28.52 15.24
N GLY A 465 4.86 28.10 16.46
CA GLY A 465 3.85 27.81 17.45
C GLY A 465 4.35 27.13 18.72
N VAL A 466 5.56 27.45 19.20
CA VAL A 466 6.05 26.86 20.45
C VAL A 466 5.24 27.39 21.64
N LYS A 467 4.75 26.48 22.49
CA LYS A 467 4.05 26.81 23.75
C LYS A 467 5.07 27.25 24.80
N GLY A 468 4.75 28.31 25.53
CA GLY A 468 5.56 28.78 26.66
C GLY A 468 5.88 30.27 26.55
N MET A 469 6.97 30.68 27.21
CA MET A 469 7.45 32.06 27.18
C MET A 469 7.92 32.48 25.77
N GLU A 470 7.68 33.74 25.42
CA GLU A 470 8.23 34.33 24.21
C GLU A 470 9.76 34.32 24.25
N PHE A 471 10.37 33.95 23.14
CA PHE A 471 11.84 33.95 23.02
C PHE A 471 12.35 35.39 22.90
N GLU A 472 13.55 35.67 23.42
CA GLU A 472 14.26 36.91 23.13
C GLU A 472 14.64 37.00 21.65
N ASP A 473 14.93 38.19 21.14
CA ASP A 473 15.40 38.36 19.77
C ASP A 473 16.78 37.71 19.60
N HIS A 474 16.92 36.92 18.53
CA HIS A 474 18.15 36.20 18.25
C HIS A 474 18.41 36.16 16.74
N PRO A 475 19.66 36.32 16.24
CA PRO A 475 19.97 36.34 14.81
C PRO A 475 19.51 35.09 14.04
N LEU A 476 19.50 33.93 14.72
CA LEU A 476 19.06 32.65 14.15
C LEU A 476 17.55 32.38 14.32
N LEU A 477 16.79 33.29 14.94
CA LEU A 477 15.37 33.08 15.25
C LEU A 477 14.48 33.96 14.37
N MET A 478 13.58 33.31 13.62
CA MET A 478 12.44 33.95 13.00
C MET A 478 11.17 33.70 13.83
N LYS A 479 10.61 34.77 14.37
CA LYS A 479 9.33 34.72 15.10
C LYS A 479 8.18 34.82 14.11
N LYS A 480 7.55 33.69 13.80
CA LYS A 480 6.39 33.57 12.88
C LYS A 480 5.24 32.81 13.54
N LYS A 481 5.13 32.97 14.87
CA LYS A 481 4.18 32.23 15.70
C LYS A 481 2.75 32.51 15.23
N VAL A 482 2.06 31.45 14.80
CA VAL A 482 0.66 31.54 14.35
C VAL A 482 -0.31 31.37 15.52
N ALA A 483 0.03 30.49 16.47
CA ALA A 483 -0.69 30.24 17.71
C ALA A 483 0.23 29.65 18.78
N MET A 484 -0.20 29.61 20.05
CA MET A 484 0.54 28.93 21.13
C MET A 484 0.30 27.41 21.09
N GLY A 485 0.89 26.78 20.09
CA GLY A 485 0.72 25.37 19.75
C GLY A 485 -0.67 25.04 19.23
N THR A 486 -0.83 23.82 18.71
CA THR A 486 -2.14 23.34 18.26
C THR A 486 -2.97 22.86 19.44
N ARG A 487 -4.28 22.84 19.21
CA ARG A 487 -5.24 22.09 20.02
C ARG A 487 -4.94 20.59 19.97
N ASN A 488 -5.41 19.85 20.98
CA ASN A 488 -5.36 18.39 20.96
C ASN A 488 -6.46 17.87 20.04
N PHE A 489 -6.08 17.49 18.81
CA PHE A 489 -7.04 17.04 17.80
C PHE A 489 -7.63 15.66 18.08
N ALA A 490 -7.16 14.94 19.11
CA ALA A 490 -7.81 13.72 19.58
C ALA A 490 -9.11 14.02 20.35
N LEU A 491 -9.24 15.24 20.90
CA LEU A 491 -10.36 15.66 21.75
C LEU A 491 -11.31 16.66 21.06
N GLN A 492 -10.85 17.33 20.01
CA GLN A 492 -11.61 18.35 19.28
C GLN A 492 -11.14 18.45 17.83
N GLU A 493 -11.92 19.13 16.98
CA GLU A 493 -11.54 19.39 15.60
C GLU A 493 -10.25 20.24 15.52
N ALA A 494 -9.38 19.89 14.57
CA ALA A 494 -8.01 20.41 14.43
C ALA A 494 -7.93 21.86 13.96
#